data_AF-A0A836WSJ0-F1
#
_entry.id   AF-A0A836WSJ0-F1
#
_cell.length_a   1.000
_cell.length_b   1.000
_cell.length_c   1.000
_cell.angle_alpha   90.00
_cell.angle_beta   90.00
_cell.angle_gamma   90.00
#
_symmetry.space_group_name_H-M   'P 1'
#
loop_
_entity.id
_entity.type
_entity.pdbx_description
1 polymer ?
#
loop_
_entity_poly.entity_id
_entity_poly.type
_entity_poly.pdbx_seq_one_letter_code
_entity_poly.pdbx_strand_id
1 'polypeptide(L)'
;MNNKLLLTASLIAVIFTMGYYAENAVAFAQYMGNVGSEGQTGTYTLEEALELQTRRVTSAEANPASGSGTPYLDAGGVVGAALISAAVFGGISGLLFFKGRSGKYAAMGRG
;
A
#
# COMPACT_ATOMS: atom_id res chain seq x y z
N MET A 1 5.41 -15.20 -29.33
CA MET A 1 5.15 -14.29 -28.19
C MET A 1 4.96 -12.88 -28.76
N ASN A 2 3.91 -12.16 -28.38
CA ASN A 2 3.58 -10.87 -29.02
C ASN A 2 4.41 -9.74 -28.37
N ASN A 3 5.29 -9.10 -29.13
CA ASN A 3 6.21 -8.08 -28.63
C ASN A 3 5.48 -6.89 -27.98
N LYS A 4 4.25 -6.59 -28.42
CA LYS A 4 3.40 -5.57 -27.79
C LYS A 4 2.98 -5.99 -26.37
N LEU A 5 2.67 -7.27 -26.17
CA LEU A 5 2.29 -7.81 -24.86
C LEU A 5 3.48 -7.79 -23.88
N LEU A 6 4.67 -8.13 -24.36
CA LEU A 6 5.91 -8.02 -23.57
C LEU A 6 6.21 -6.59 -23.16
N LEU A 7 6.09 -5.64 -24.10
CA LEU A 7 6.31 -4.23 -23.83
C LEU A 7 5.34 -3.73 -22.76
N THR A 8 4.04 -4.03 -22.89
CA THR A 8 3.03 -3.62 -21.92
C THR A 8 3.27 -4.25 -20.55
N ALA A 9 3.60 -5.54 -20.47
CA ALA A 9 3.91 -6.22 -19.22
C ALA A 9 5.16 -5.62 -18.54
N SER A 10 6.20 -5.32 -19.33
CA SER A 10 7.44 -4.73 -18.82
C SER A 10 7.22 -3.30 -18.30
N LEU A 11 6.40 -2.50 -18.98
CA LEU A 11 6.09 -1.13 -18.57
C LEU A 11 5.36 -1.12 -17.22
N ILE A 12 4.37 -2.00 -17.06
CA ILE A 12 3.63 -2.16 -15.81
C ILE A 12 4.59 -2.58 -14.68
N ALA A 13 5.42 -3.59 -14.90
CA ALA A 13 6.38 -4.06 -13.88
C ALA A 13 7.36 -2.96 -13.45
N VAL A 14 7.86 -2.14 -14.38
CA VAL A 14 8.80 -1.04 -14.07
C VAL A 14 8.11 0.08 -13.29
N ILE A 15 6.88 0.44 -13.64
CA ILE A 15 6.12 1.48 -12.92
C ILE A 15 5.83 1.04 -11.48
N PHE A 16 5.41 -0.21 -11.27
CA PHE A 16 5.13 -0.72 -9.92
C PHE A 16 6.39 -0.87 -9.06
N THR A 17 7.52 -1.26 -9.65
CA THR A 17 8.78 -1.41 -8.89
C THR A 17 9.40 -0.06 -8.53
N MET A 18 9.37 0.94 -9.42
CA MET A 18 9.90 2.28 -9.10
C MET A 18 9.08 2.97 -7.99
N GLY A 19 7.76 2.86 -8.01
CA GLY A 19 6.90 3.36 -6.92
C GLY A 19 7.25 2.69 -5.59
N TYR A 20 7.45 1.37 -5.60
CA TYR A 20 7.82 0.62 -4.40
C TYR A 20 9.18 1.03 -3.83
N TYR A 21 10.24 1.13 -4.65
CA TYR A 21 11.59 1.41 -4.12
C TYR A 21 11.77 2.87 -3.67
N ALA A 22 11.15 3.83 -4.35
CA ALA A 22 11.30 5.24 -4.02
C ALA A 22 10.70 5.60 -2.64
N GLU A 23 9.56 5.01 -2.30
CA GLU A 23 8.88 5.29 -1.03
C GLU A 23 9.54 4.56 0.15
N ASN A 24 10.01 3.33 -0.08
CA ASN A 24 10.64 2.53 0.98
C ASN A 24 11.93 3.16 1.52
N ALA A 25 12.77 3.75 0.67
CA ALA A 25 14.03 4.35 1.10
C ALA A 25 13.83 5.51 2.11
N VAL A 26 12.80 6.33 1.90
CA VAL A 26 12.44 7.43 2.81
C VAL A 26 11.83 6.91 4.10
N ALA A 27 10.98 5.87 4.01
CA ALA A 27 10.39 5.23 5.18
C ALA A 27 11.47 4.65 6.11
N PHE A 28 12.47 3.94 5.58
CA PHE A 28 13.56 3.39 6.39
C PHE A 28 14.43 4.47 7.04
N ALA A 29 14.75 5.55 6.31
CA ALA A 29 15.53 6.67 6.84
C ALA A 29 14.87 7.35 8.05
N GLN A 30 13.54 7.36 8.11
CA GLN A 30 12.80 7.91 9.26
C GLN A 30 12.98 7.08 10.54
N TYR A 31 13.24 5.77 10.43
CA TYR A 31 13.46 4.86 11.57
C TYR A 31 14.92 4.77 12.03
N MET A 32 15.88 5.29 11.26
CA MET A 32 17.31 5.18 11.61
C MET A 32 17.72 6.05 12.81
N GLY A 33 16.88 6.98 13.26
CA GLY A 33 17.13 7.78 14.47
C GLY A 33 18.16 8.89 14.30
N ASN A 34 18.98 9.13 15.32
CA ASN A 34 20.03 10.16 15.34
C ASN A 34 21.29 9.68 14.59
N VAL A 35 21.16 9.55 13.27
CA VAL A 35 22.24 9.13 12.37
C VAL A 35 22.68 10.25 11.42
N GLY A 36 23.99 10.45 11.31
CA GLY A 36 24.61 11.34 10.33
C GLY A 36 24.61 10.74 8.92
N SER A 37 25.02 11.55 7.94
CA SER A 37 25.03 11.17 6.52
C SER A 37 25.90 9.96 6.17
N GLU A 38 26.86 9.60 7.03
CA GLU A 38 27.72 8.44 6.85
C GLU A 38 27.47 7.37 7.93
N GLY A 39 26.32 7.44 8.63
CA GLY A 39 25.92 6.47 9.64
C GLY A 39 26.49 6.73 11.04
N GLN A 40 27.02 7.92 11.32
CA GLN A 40 27.46 8.30 12.66
C GLN A 40 26.28 8.35 13.63
N THR A 41 26.37 7.70 14.80
CA THR A 41 25.34 7.82 15.83
C THR A 41 25.63 9.02 16.75
N GLY A 42 24.58 9.71 17.22
CA GLY A 42 24.73 10.77 18.22
C GLY A 42 25.02 12.17 17.66
N THR A 43 24.66 12.45 16.41
CA THR A 43 24.90 13.75 15.75
C THR A 43 24.21 14.93 16.47
N TYR A 44 22.98 14.73 16.93
CA TYR A 44 22.22 15.75 17.67
C TYR A 44 22.36 15.60 19.19
N THR A 45 22.27 16.73 19.89
CA THR A 45 22.04 16.76 21.35
C THR A 45 20.62 16.28 21.69
N LEU A 46 20.36 15.97 22.96
CA LEU A 46 19.04 15.49 23.41
C LEU A 46 17.96 16.55 23.14
N GLU A 47 18.24 17.80 23.48
CA GLU A 47 17.34 18.94 23.30
C GLU A 47 17.01 19.16 21.82
N GLU A 48 18.02 19.12 20.95
CA GLU A 48 17.85 19.30 19.51
C GLU A 48 17.03 18.16 18.88
N ALA A 49 17.26 16.92 19.35
CA ALA A 49 16.46 15.77 18.93
C ALA A 49 14.99 15.90 19.38
N LEU A 50 14.74 16.38 20.60
CA LEU A 50 13.40 16.63 21.13
C LEU A 50 12.67 17.73 20.35
N GLU A 51 13.37 18.82 20.01
CA GLU A 51 12.81 19.90 19.19
C GLU A 51 12.44 19.40 17.79
N LEU A 52 13.31 18.60 17.16
CA LEU A 52 13.04 17.99 15.85
C LEU A 52 11.83 17.06 15.88
N GLN A 53 11.71 16.21 16.91
CA GLN A 53 10.56 15.31 17.05
C GLN A 53 9.26 16.09 17.25
N THR A 54 9.28 17.14 18.07
CA THR A 54 8.12 18.01 18.29
C THR A 54 7.66 18.66 17.00
N ARG A 55 8.61 19.16 16.18
CA ARG A 55 8.31 19.71 14.85
C ARG A 55 7.73 18.67 13.89
N ARG A 56 8.20 17.42 13.93
CA ARG A 56 7.64 16.31 13.12
C ARG A 56 6.19 16.00 13.49
N VAL A 57 5.88 15.94 14.78
CA VAL A 57 4.51 15.73 15.27
C VAL A 57 3.61 16.89 14.84
N THR A 58 4.02 18.13 15.10
CA THR A 58 3.26 19.32 14.71
C THR A 58 3.00 19.37 13.21
N SER A 59 4.01 19.00 12.40
CA SER A 59 3.87 18.93 10.94
C SER A 59 2.89 17.85 10.49
N ALA A 60 2.90 16.68 11.13
CA ALA A 60 1.96 15.60 10.84
C ALA A 60 0.51 15.96 11.25
N GLU A 61 0.34 16.65 12.39
CA GLU A 61 -0.96 17.15 12.84
C GLU A 61 -1.50 18.25 11.91
N ALA A 62 -0.63 19.12 11.39
CA ALA A 62 -0.99 20.15 10.43
C ALA A 62 -1.27 19.59 9.02
N ASN A 63 -0.70 18.42 8.68
CA ASN A 63 -0.82 17.79 7.37
C ASN A 63 -1.29 16.32 7.49
N PRO A 64 -2.54 16.09 7.94
CA PRO A 64 -3.06 14.74 8.18
C PRO A 64 -3.11 13.85 6.93
N ALA A 65 -3.07 14.44 5.73
CA ALA A 65 -3.01 13.74 4.46
C ALA A 65 -1.60 13.26 4.06
N SER A 66 -0.54 13.64 4.79
CA SER A 66 0.86 13.29 4.47
C SER A 66 1.34 11.97 5.10
N GLY A 67 0.42 11.15 5.62
CA GLY A 67 0.74 9.87 6.25
C GLY A 67 1.25 8.79 5.29
N SER A 68 2.43 8.23 5.61
CA SER A 68 3.17 7.03 5.15
C SER A 68 3.08 6.52 3.69
N GLY A 69 2.40 7.20 2.77
CA GLY A 69 2.37 6.84 1.36
C GLY A 69 1.66 5.52 1.02
N THR A 70 1.40 4.61 1.97
CA THR A 70 0.67 3.35 1.74
C THR A 70 -0.83 3.63 1.63
N PRO A 71 -1.42 3.69 0.43
CA PRO A 71 -2.82 4.00 0.24
C PRO A 71 -3.56 2.68 0.08
N TYR A 72 -4.10 2.11 1.15
CA TYR A 72 -5.04 0.98 1.03
C TYR A 72 -6.50 1.42 0.87
N LEU A 73 -6.71 2.63 0.34
CA LEU A 73 -8.00 3.29 0.11
C LEU A 73 -8.59 3.84 1.41
N ASP A 74 -8.61 5.17 1.51
CA ASP A 74 -9.16 5.86 2.65
C ASP A 74 -10.69 5.64 2.77
N ALA A 75 -11.08 5.09 3.92
CA ALA A 75 -12.22 5.54 4.73
C ALA A 75 -11.87 5.42 6.24
N GLY A 76 -10.63 5.75 6.60
CA GLY A 76 -10.14 5.96 7.98
C GLY A 76 -9.28 4.88 8.64
N GLY A 77 -9.00 3.72 8.01
CA GLY A 77 -8.07 2.72 8.57
C GLY A 77 -8.35 1.26 8.18
N VAL A 78 -7.85 0.31 8.97
CA VAL A 78 -7.97 -1.15 8.76
C VAL A 78 -9.42 -1.60 8.52
N VAL A 79 -10.37 -0.94 9.19
CA VAL A 79 -11.80 -1.21 9.04
C VAL A 79 -12.30 -0.86 7.63
N GLY A 80 -11.88 0.27 7.06
CA GLY A 80 -12.23 0.67 5.69
C GLY A 80 -11.63 -0.28 4.66
N ALA A 81 -10.37 -0.66 4.84
CA ALA A 81 -9.68 -1.62 3.97
C ALA A 81 -10.36 -3.00 4.00
N ALA A 82 -10.78 -3.47 5.19
CA ALA A 82 -11.53 -4.72 5.35
C ALA A 82 -12.90 -4.65 4.65
N LEU A 83 -13.59 -3.52 4.76
CA LEU A 83 -14.89 -3.28 4.12
C LEU A 83 -14.79 -3.32 2.59
N ILE A 84 -13.81 -2.63 2.02
CA ILE A 84 -13.58 -2.61 0.57
C ILE A 84 -13.19 -4.01 0.08
N SER A 85 -12.29 -4.69 0.81
CA SER A 85 -11.88 -6.05 0.46
C SER A 85 -13.06 -7.03 0.50
N ALA A 86 -13.87 -6.99 1.56
CA ALA A 86 -15.06 -7.82 1.68
C ALA A 86 -16.08 -7.53 0.56
N ALA A 87 -16.26 -6.27 0.17
CA ALA A 87 -17.17 -5.91 -0.91
C ALA A 87 -16.71 -6.46 -2.27
N VAL A 88 -15.42 -6.36 -2.59
CA VAL A 88 -14.87 -6.84 -3.87
C VAL A 88 -14.89 -8.37 -3.95
N PHE A 89 -14.29 -9.05 -2.97
CA PHE A 89 -14.23 -10.51 -2.97
C PHE A 89 -15.59 -11.15 -2.70
N GLY A 90 -16.39 -10.55 -1.82
CA GLY A 90 -17.79 -10.95 -1.58
C GLY A 90 -18.67 -10.78 -2.82
N GLY A 91 -18.53 -9.67 -3.54
CA GLY A 91 -19.27 -9.43 -4.78
C GLY A 91 -18.94 -10.44 -5.88
N ILE A 92 -17.64 -10.70 -6.10
CA ILE A 92 -17.19 -11.69 -7.10
C ILE A 92 -17.65 -13.11 -6.72
N SER A 93 -17.47 -13.51 -5.46
CA SER A 93 -17.88 -14.84 -4.99
C SER A 93 -19.41 -15.04 -5.07
N GLY A 94 -20.21 -14.03 -4.71
CA GLY A 94 -21.66 -14.07 -4.83
C GLY A 94 -22.12 -14.24 -6.28
N LEU A 95 -21.53 -13.48 -7.20
CA LEU A 95 -21.82 -13.63 -8.65
C LEU A 95 -21.49 -15.03 -9.16
N LEU A 96 -20.34 -15.58 -8.77
CA LEU A 96 -19.94 -16.94 -9.15
C LEU A 96 -20.84 -18.00 -8.53
N PHE A 97 -21.27 -17.82 -7.28
CA PHE A 97 -22.16 -18.73 -6.59
C PHE A 97 -23.54 -18.82 -7.26
N PHE A 98 -24.15 -17.68 -7.58
CA PHE A 98 -25.45 -17.67 -8.28
C PHE A 98 -25.34 -18.20 -9.71
N LYS A 99 -24.30 -17.79 -10.45
CA LYS A 99 -24.06 -18.28 -11.83
C LYS A 99 -23.75 -19.77 -11.88
N GLY A 100 -23.08 -20.30 -10.86
CA GLY A 100 -22.79 -21.72 -10.70
C GLY A 100 -24.04 -22.59 -10.54
N ARG A 101 -25.16 -22.04 -10.03
CA ARG A 101 -26.43 -22.75 -9.86
C ARG A 101 -27.33 -22.75 -11.10
N SER A 102 -27.08 -21.87 -12.07
CA SER A 102 -27.83 -21.79 -13.32
C SER A 102 -27.10 -22.39 -14.53
N GLY A 103 -25.86 -22.87 -14.33
CA GLY A 103 -25.04 -23.45 -15.40
C GLY A 103 -25.51 -24.84 -15.84
N LYS A 104 -25.11 -25.26 -17.03
CA LYS A 104 -25.40 -26.59 -17.60
C LYS A 104 -24.98 -27.76 -16.67
N TYR A 105 -24.00 -27.51 -15.79
CA TYR A 105 -23.49 -28.46 -14.80
C TYR A 105 -24.16 -28.36 -13.42
N ALA A 106 -25.08 -27.42 -13.21
CA ALA A 106 -25.77 -27.21 -11.93
C ALA A 106 -26.91 -28.20 -11.70
N ALA A 107 -27.50 -28.71 -12.78
CA ALA A 107 -28.48 -29.79 -12.74
C ALA A 107 -27.76 -31.09 -13.16
N MET A 108 -27.18 -31.78 -12.18
CA MET A 108 -26.64 -33.12 -12.39
C MET A 108 -27.77 -34.03 -12.88
N GLY A 109 -27.66 -34.58 -14.09
CA GLY A 109 -28.68 -35.48 -14.69
C GLY A 109 -29.52 -34.91 -15.83
N ARG A 110 -29.14 -33.79 -16.46
CA ARG A 110 -29.73 -33.32 -17.75
C ARG A 110 -28.79 -33.51 -18.95
N GLY A 111 -28.07 -34.63 -18.96
CA GLY A 111 -27.35 -35.17 -20.11
C GLY A 111 -27.98 -36.49 -20.51
#